data_AF-Q84A57-F1
#
_entry.id   AF-Q84A57-F1
#
_cell.length_a   1.000
_cell.length_b   1.000
_cell.length_c   1.000
_cell.angle_alpha   90.00
_cell.angle_beta   90.00
_cell.angle_gamma   90.00
#
_symmetry.space_group_name_H-M   'P 1'
#
loop_
_entity.id
_entity.type
_entity.pdbx_description
1 polymer ?
#
loop_
_entity_poly.entity_id
_entity_poly.type
_entity_poly.pdbx_seq_one_letter_code
_entity_poly.pdbx_strand_id
1 'polypeptide(L)'
;GIVATLVDERMTRSVLVEAVDARTALMAARTIETRTEELRELVRGCSRFARLIGVRHEINANLLFIRFEFATGDASGHNMATLASDVLLKHLLETVPGISYGSISGNYCTDKKATAVNGILGRGKNVVTELLVPRAVVADVLHTTAVGIVELNIRKNLLGTLLAGGIRSANAHYANMLLGFYLATGQDAANIIEGSQGVTMAEDRDGDLYFACTLPNLIVGTVGNGKGLGFVETNLTRLGCREDREPGENARRLAVIA
;
A
#
# COMPACT_ATOMS: atom_id res chain seq x y z
N GLY A 1 -3.25 2.88 -25.65
CA GLY A 1 -2.43 2.11 -24.70
C GLY A 1 -2.99 2.29 -23.30
N ILE A 2 -2.40 1.64 -22.30
CA ILE A 2 -2.81 1.81 -20.89
C ILE A 2 -2.14 3.07 -20.33
N VAL A 3 -2.92 3.93 -19.68
CA VAL A 3 -2.41 5.05 -18.88
C VAL A 3 -2.30 4.56 -17.44
N ALA A 4 -1.19 4.84 -16.78
CA ALA A 4 -0.93 4.44 -15.40
C ALA A 4 -0.52 5.65 -14.56
N THR A 5 -1.19 5.83 -13.43
CA THR A 5 -1.00 6.95 -12.51
C THR A 5 -0.69 6.42 -11.12
N LEU A 6 0.47 6.78 -10.59
CA LEU A 6 0.77 6.59 -9.17
C LEU A 6 0.17 7.77 -8.38
N VAL A 7 -0.80 7.48 -7.52
CA VAL A 7 -1.53 8.48 -6.72
C VAL A 7 -0.82 8.78 -5.41
N ASP A 8 -0.28 7.75 -4.76
CA ASP A 8 0.35 7.85 -3.45
C ASP A 8 1.39 6.73 -3.26
N GLU A 9 2.36 6.98 -2.38
CA GLU A 9 3.33 5.98 -1.95
C GLU A 9 3.75 6.16 -0.50
N ARG A 10 3.62 5.11 0.31
CA ARG A 10 4.08 5.09 1.70
C ARG A 10 4.14 3.68 2.25
N MET A 11 5.21 3.30 2.94
CA MET A 11 5.17 2.11 3.80
C MET A 11 4.77 2.51 5.21
N THR A 12 4.12 1.62 5.94
CA THR A 12 3.61 1.94 7.28
C THR A 12 4.02 0.88 8.30
N ARG A 13 4.21 1.35 9.53
CA ARG A 13 4.36 0.51 10.72
C ARG A 13 3.57 1.15 11.85
N SER A 14 2.80 0.33 12.55
CA SER A 14 2.02 0.78 13.71
C SER A 14 2.61 0.25 15.00
N VAL A 15 2.82 1.10 15.99
CA VAL A 15 3.17 0.71 17.35
C VAL A 15 1.96 0.85 18.27
N LEU A 16 2.01 0.17 19.41
CA LEU A 16 1.02 0.24 20.48
C LEU A 16 1.72 0.69 21.75
N VAL A 17 1.16 1.71 22.39
CA VAL A 17 1.53 2.13 23.75
C VAL A 17 0.31 2.09 24.65
N GLU A 18 0.52 1.79 25.93
CA GLU A 18 -0.51 1.82 26.96
C GLU A 18 -0.35 3.10 27.76
N ALA A 19 -1.39 3.93 27.80
CA ALA A 19 -1.44 5.09 28.66
C ALA A 19 -2.06 4.73 30.03
N VAL A 20 -1.92 5.64 31.00
CA VAL A 20 -2.61 5.53 32.29
C VAL A 20 -4.13 5.49 32.12
N ASP A 21 -4.65 6.34 31.23
CA ASP A 21 -6.07 6.44 30.90
C ASP A 21 -6.26 7.03 29.49
N ALA A 22 -7.52 7.09 29.03
CA ALA A 22 -7.87 7.65 27.72
C ALA A 22 -7.49 9.13 27.57
N ARG A 23 -7.51 9.90 28.66
CA ARG A 23 -7.11 11.32 28.66
C ARG A 23 -5.61 11.44 28.38
N THR A 24 -4.82 10.61 29.04
CA THR A 24 -3.36 10.53 28.88
C THR A 24 -3.01 10.06 27.46
N ALA A 25 -3.73 9.08 26.92
CA ALA A 25 -3.58 8.66 25.51
C ALA A 25 -3.80 9.82 24.54
N LEU A 26 -4.86 10.62 24.74
CA LEU A 26 -5.14 11.79 23.90
C LEU A 26 -4.08 12.89 24.03
N MET A 27 -3.59 13.14 25.25
CA MET A 27 -2.51 14.10 25.48
C MET A 27 -1.19 13.65 24.83
N ALA A 28 -0.89 12.36 24.91
CA ALA A 28 0.26 11.77 24.24
C ALA A 28 0.16 11.92 22.71
N ALA A 29 -0.99 11.58 22.11
CA ALA A 29 -1.23 11.75 20.68
C ALA A 29 -1.03 13.19 20.20
N ARG A 30 -1.59 14.17 20.91
CA ARG A 30 -1.41 15.61 20.61
C ARG A 30 0.04 16.04 20.75
N THR A 31 0.76 15.52 21.74
CA THR A 31 2.18 15.83 21.94
C THR A 31 3.03 15.26 20.81
N ILE A 32 2.71 14.05 20.32
CA ILE A 32 3.38 13.42 19.17
C ILE A 32 3.18 14.26 17.91
N GLU A 33 1.96 14.73 17.67
CA GLU A 33 1.64 15.57 16.50
C GLU A 33 2.45 16.86 16.47
N THR A 34 2.59 17.56 17.61
CA THR A 34 3.37 18.81 17.69
C THR A 34 4.89 18.59 17.57
N ARG A 35 5.37 17.37 17.84
CA ARG A 35 6.80 17.00 17.75
C ARG A 35 7.19 16.32 16.43
N THR A 36 6.33 16.38 15.40
CA THR A 36 6.58 15.65 14.15
C THR A 36 7.93 15.97 13.50
N GLU A 37 8.45 17.20 13.58
CA GLU A 37 9.75 17.53 12.99
C GLU A 37 10.92 16.90 13.74
N GLU A 38 10.87 16.86 15.07
CA GLU A 38 11.84 16.12 15.91
C GLU A 38 11.88 14.64 15.51
N LEU A 39 10.69 14.03 15.36
CA LEU A 39 10.58 12.64 14.93
C LEU A 39 11.14 12.40 13.51
N ARG A 40 11.02 13.39 12.60
CA ARG A 40 11.63 13.32 11.27
C ARG A 40 13.15 13.32 11.34
N GLU A 41 13.76 14.15 12.17
CA GLU A 41 15.22 14.18 12.33
C GLU A 41 15.76 12.86 12.89
N LEU A 42 15.07 12.26 13.86
CA LEU A 42 15.42 10.94 14.36
C LEU A 42 15.45 9.91 13.23
N VAL A 43 14.42 9.88 12.38
CA VAL A 43 14.34 8.92 11.27
C VAL A 43 15.42 9.16 10.22
N ARG A 44 15.76 10.42 9.91
CA ARG A 44 16.87 10.76 9.01
C ARG A 44 18.22 10.26 9.55
N GLY A 45 18.41 10.29 10.87
CA GLY A 45 19.59 9.74 11.52
C GLY A 45 19.72 8.21 11.41
N CYS A 46 18.59 7.49 11.26
CA CYS A 46 18.58 6.02 11.22
C CYS A 46 18.69 5.42 9.81
N SER A 47 18.28 6.15 8.78
CA SER A 47 18.27 5.64 7.41
C SER A 47 18.39 6.75 6.38
N ARG A 48 19.24 6.52 5.38
CA ARG A 48 19.39 7.42 4.23
C ARG A 48 18.15 7.48 3.32
N PHE A 49 17.28 6.47 3.39
CA PHE A 49 16.10 6.37 2.50
C PHE A 49 14.77 6.49 3.24
N ALA A 50 14.73 6.16 4.53
CA ALA A 50 13.50 6.29 5.30
C ALA A 50 13.24 7.78 5.57
N ARG A 51 12.04 8.24 5.27
CA ARG A 51 11.58 9.57 5.68
C ARG A 51 10.20 9.46 6.29
N LEU A 52 10.04 9.94 7.52
CA LEU A 52 8.72 10.04 8.15
C LEU A 52 7.90 11.12 7.45
N ILE A 53 6.81 10.71 6.80
CA ILE A 53 5.92 11.60 6.04
C ILE A 53 4.59 11.85 6.75
N GLY A 54 4.19 10.96 7.65
CA GLY A 54 2.94 11.10 8.40
C GLY A 54 2.93 10.30 9.70
N VAL A 55 2.14 10.78 10.65
CA VAL A 55 1.81 10.07 11.88
C VAL A 55 0.29 10.10 12.01
N ARG A 56 -0.32 8.93 12.19
CA ARG A 56 -1.76 8.76 12.44
C ARG A 56 -1.93 8.05 13.77
N HIS A 57 -3.08 8.22 14.41
CA HIS A 57 -3.36 7.54 15.66
C HIS A 57 -4.82 7.14 15.81
N GLU A 58 -5.05 6.11 16.62
CA GLU A 58 -6.36 5.71 17.13
C GLU A 58 -6.25 5.45 18.63
N ILE A 59 -7.31 5.77 19.36
CA ILE A 59 -7.39 5.54 20.80
C ILE A 59 -8.54 4.58 21.08
N ASN A 60 -8.26 3.53 21.85
CA ASN A 60 -9.29 2.63 22.37
C ASN A 60 -9.02 2.37 23.86
N ALA A 61 -9.90 2.87 24.73
CA ALA A 61 -9.65 2.92 26.16
C ALA A 61 -8.32 3.65 26.48
N ASN A 62 -7.46 3.04 27.30
CA ASN A 62 -6.14 3.58 27.60
C ASN A 62 -5.07 3.19 26.55
N LEU A 63 -5.45 2.55 25.44
CA LEU A 63 -4.52 2.11 24.40
C LEU A 63 -4.41 3.17 23.31
N LEU A 64 -3.18 3.49 22.91
CA LEU A 64 -2.87 4.40 21.81
C LEU A 64 -2.13 3.64 20.71
N PHE A 65 -2.78 3.51 19.56
CA PHE A 65 -2.21 2.93 18.34
C PHE A 65 -1.63 4.05 17.51
N ILE A 66 -0.33 4.02 17.23
CA ILE A 66 0.35 5.07 16.46
C ILE A 66 0.83 4.45 15.16
N ARG A 67 0.35 4.93 14.02
CA ARG A 67 0.72 4.50 12.67
C ARG A 67 1.67 5.52 12.06
N PHE A 68 2.93 5.12 11.95
CA PHE A 68 3.95 5.88 11.25
C PHE A 68 3.93 5.56 9.76
N GLU A 69 4.09 6.58 8.93
CA GLU A 69 4.09 6.50 7.48
C GLU A 69 5.43 6.98 6.94
N PHE A 70 6.04 6.18 6.07
CA PHE A 70 7.41 6.39 5.59
C PHE A 70 7.49 6.35 4.07
N ALA A 71 8.28 7.25 3.48
CA ALA A 71 8.87 7.00 2.17
C ALA A 71 10.09 6.08 2.34
N THR A 72 10.31 5.13 1.43
CA THR A 72 11.32 4.05 1.58
C THR A 72 12.19 3.82 0.35
N GLY A 73 12.21 4.77 -0.59
CA GLY A 73 12.91 4.64 -1.87
C GLY A 73 12.45 3.39 -2.64
N ASP A 74 13.41 2.63 -3.16
CA ASP A 74 13.16 1.45 -3.99
C ASP A 74 12.89 0.16 -3.22
N ALA A 75 13.02 0.19 -1.89
CA ALA A 75 12.68 -0.96 -1.06
C ALA A 75 11.16 -1.00 -0.82
N SER A 76 10.60 -2.21 -0.69
CA SER A 76 9.21 -2.36 -0.22
C SER A 76 9.02 -1.77 1.17
N GLY A 77 10.09 -1.71 1.98
CA GLY A 77 10.16 -0.84 3.15
C GLY A 77 9.80 -1.48 4.48
N HIS A 78 9.40 -2.77 4.53
CA HIS A 78 8.99 -3.42 5.79
C HIS A 78 10.01 -3.31 6.91
N ASN A 79 11.25 -3.74 6.67
CA ASN A 79 12.32 -3.72 7.67
C ASN A 79 12.74 -2.29 8.02
N MET A 80 12.77 -1.41 7.02
CA MET A 80 13.13 -0.01 7.18
C MET A 80 12.11 0.73 8.06
N ALA A 81 10.82 0.51 7.82
CA ALA A 81 9.74 1.07 8.63
C ALA A 81 9.75 0.50 10.06
N THR A 82 10.01 -0.80 10.23
CA THR A 82 10.12 -1.41 11.57
C THR A 82 11.29 -0.81 12.35
N LEU A 83 12.47 -0.68 11.75
CA LEU A 83 13.64 -0.09 12.40
C LEU A 83 13.38 1.38 12.79
N ALA A 84 12.83 2.17 11.87
CA ALA A 84 12.50 3.57 12.14
C ALA A 84 11.45 3.68 13.26
N SER A 85 10.40 2.84 13.26
CA SER A 85 9.40 2.83 14.32
C SER A 85 9.93 2.37 15.67
N ASP A 86 10.91 1.48 15.72
CA ASP A 86 11.54 1.05 16.98
C ASP A 86 12.30 2.22 17.64
N VAL A 87 13.03 3.00 16.84
CA VAL A 87 13.71 4.21 17.33
C VAL A 87 12.71 5.25 17.80
N LEU A 88 11.66 5.51 17.01
CA LEU A 88 10.60 6.44 17.39
C LEU A 88 9.91 5.99 18.68
N LEU A 89 9.57 4.70 18.81
CA LEU A 89 8.91 4.16 19.98
C LEU A 89 9.76 4.34 21.24
N LYS A 90 11.05 4.00 21.18
CA LYS A 90 11.98 4.20 22.31
C LYS A 90 12.02 5.66 22.75
N HIS A 91 12.19 6.57 21.80
CA HIS A 91 12.19 8.00 22.08
C HIS A 91 10.87 8.49 22.70
N LEU A 92 9.72 8.03 22.20
CA LEU A 92 8.42 8.40 22.77
C LEU A 92 8.25 7.90 24.20
N LEU A 93 8.67 6.67 24.50
CA LEU A 93 8.61 6.11 25.85
C LEU A 93 9.49 6.87 26.86
N GLU A 94 10.57 7.50 26.39
CA GLU A 94 11.47 8.33 27.23
C GLU A 94 10.94 9.76 27.43
N THR A 95 10.25 10.31 26.44
CA THR A 95 9.97 11.76 26.36
C THR A 95 8.50 12.16 26.49
N VAL A 96 7.58 11.19 26.40
CA VAL A 96 6.14 11.41 26.59
C VAL A 96 5.71 10.77 27.92
N PRO A 97 5.27 11.57 28.90
CA PRO A 97 4.90 11.04 30.20
C PRO A 97 3.58 10.27 30.15
N GLY A 98 3.44 9.27 31.02
CA GLY A 98 2.19 8.55 31.23
C GLY A 98 1.85 7.50 30.17
N ILE A 99 2.82 7.12 29.33
CA ILE A 99 2.72 5.97 28.41
C ILE A 99 3.76 4.90 28.75
N SER A 100 3.45 3.65 28.45
CA SER A 100 4.32 2.48 28.56
C SER A 100 4.28 1.64 27.28
N TYR A 101 5.26 0.75 27.15
CA TYR A 101 5.37 -0.12 25.97
C TYR A 101 4.20 -1.11 25.89
N GLY A 102 3.56 -1.20 24.71
CA GLY A 102 2.62 -2.28 24.39
C GLY A 102 3.17 -3.23 23.33
N SER A 103 3.43 -2.74 22.11
CA SER A 103 3.97 -3.56 21.00
C SER A 103 4.61 -2.73 19.89
N ILE A 104 5.68 -3.25 19.27
CA ILE A 104 6.24 -2.72 18.01
C ILE A 104 5.30 -2.89 16.81
N SER A 105 4.30 -3.78 16.90
CA SER A 105 3.30 -4.03 15.87
C SER A 105 1.89 -4.11 16.46
N GLY A 106 1.19 -2.98 16.48
CA GLY A 106 -0.19 -2.87 16.96
C GLY A 106 -1.28 -3.31 15.97
N ASN A 107 -0.94 -3.98 14.86
CA ASN A 107 -1.87 -4.37 13.78
C ASN A 107 -2.66 -3.24 13.10
N TYR A 108 -2.33 -1.97 13.35
CA TYR A 108 -2.93 -0.79 12.70
C TYR A 108 -2.11 -0.29 11.49
N CYS A 109 -1.09 -1.03 11.07
CA CYS A 109 -0.26 -0.68 9.90
C CYS A 109 -1.03 -0.79 8.57
N THR A 110 -1.63 -1.89 8.14
CA THR A 110 -1.66 -3.27 8.65
C THR A 110 -0.96 -4.18 7.65
N ASP A 111 -0.16 -5.13 8.15
CA ASP A 111 0.67 -6.03 7.35
C ASP A 111 0.05 -7.43 7.22
N LYS A 112 -0.10 -7.90 5.97
CA LYS A 112 -0.54 -9.26 5.61
C LYS A 112 -1.93 -9.62 6.13
N LYS A 113 -2.83 -8.63 6.24
CA LYS A 113 -4.21 -8.79 6.71
C LYS A 113 -5.14 -7.89 5.91
N ALA A 114 -6.31 -8.40 5.57
CA ALA A 114 -7.33 -7.64 4.86
C ALA A 114 -7.92 -6.57 5.78
N THR A 115 -7.64 -5.29 5.49
CA THR A 115 -8.10 -4.16 6.31
C THR A 115 -8.57 -2.99 5.46
N ALA A 116 -9.47 -2.17 6.00
CA ALA A 116 -9.91 -0.96 5.31
C ALA A 116 -8.85 0.16 5.38
N VAL A 117 -8.14 0.25 6.52
CA VAL A 117 -7.20 1.34 6.81
C VAL A 117 -6.11 1.50 5.75
N ASN A 118 -5.60 0.39 5.21
CA ASN A 118 -4.58 0.43 4.15
C ASN A 118 -5.09 1.20 2.93
N GLY A 119 -6.31 0.90 2.47
CA GLY A 119 -6.88 1.58 1.30
C GLY A 119 -7.45 2.98 1.57
N ILE A 120 -7.67 3.34 2.83
CA ILE A 120 -8.18 4.68 3.23
C ILE A 120 -7.02 5.65 3.47
N LEU A 121 -6.00 5.22 4.22
CA LEU A 121 -4.87 6.06 4.63
C LEU A 121 -3.59 5.83 3.80
N GLY A 122 -3.61 4.84 2.90
CA GLY A 122 -2.49 4.44 2.04
C GLY A 122 -1.52 3.46 2.72
N ARG A 123 -1.06 2.44 1.99
CA ARG A 123 0.07 1.57 2.37
C ARG A 123 0.62 0.86 1.13
N GLY A 124 1.92 0.94 0.87
CA GLY A 124 2.53 0.56 -0.40
C GLY A 124 2.39 1.66 -1.45
N LYS A 125 2.06 1.26 -2.67
CA LYS A 125 1.83 2.13 -3.83
C LYS A 125 0.35 2.11 -4.18
N ASN A 126 -0.24 3.29 -4.34
CA ASN A 126 -1.61 3.45 -4.83
C ASN A 126 -1.54 3.75 -6.34
N VAL A 127 -1.97 2.79 -7.15
CA VAL A 127 -1.90 2.88 -8.60
C VAL A 127 -3.30 2.81 -9.21
N VAL A 128 -3.57 3.70 -10.16
CA VAL A 128 -4.73 3.65 -11.04
C VAL A 128 -4.22 3.40 -12.45
N THR A 129 -4.76 2.39 -13.11
CA THR A 129 -4.55 2.15 -14.55
C THR A 129 -5.86 2.25 -15.28
N GLU A 130 -5.84 2.83 -16.47
CA GLU A 130 -7.04 3.04 -17.27
C GLU A 130 -6.74 2.95 -18.77
N LEU A 131 -7.76 2.55 -19.54
CA LEU A 131 -7.71 2.56 -20.99
C LEU A 131 -9.12 2.66 -21.59
N LEU A 132 -9.18 3.10 -22.84
CA LEU A 132 -10.36 3.00 -23.69
C LEU A 132 -10.13 1.88 -24.70
N VAL A 133 -10.95 0.83 -24.65
CA VAL A 133 -10.92 -0.30 -25.57
C VAL A 133 -11.93 -0.04 -26.70
N PRO A 134 -11.48 0.05 -27.96
CA PRO A 134 -12.39 0.31 -29.08
C PRO A 134 -13.46 -0.77 -29.23
N ARG A 135 -14.68 -0.38 -29.62
CA ARG A 135 -15.83 -1.26 -29.84
C ARG A 135 -15.49 -2.50 -30.66
N ALA A 136 -14.72 -2.33 -31.74
CA ALA A 136 -14.29 -3.44 -32.59
C ALA A 136 -13.46 -4.48 -31.81
N VAL A 137 -12.55 -4.04 -30.93
CA VAL A 137 -11.77 -4.95 -30.08
C VAL A 137 -12.68 -5.64 -29.05
N VAL A 138 -13.65 -4.93 -28.48
CA VAL A 138 -14.61 -5.52 -27.54
C VAL A 138 -15.44 -6.62 -28.22
N ALA A 139 -15.89 -6.41 -29.46
CA ALA A 139 -16.66 -7.39 -30.21
C ALA A 139 -15.79 -8.54 -30.77
N ASP A 140 -14.70 -8.20 -31.44
CA ASP A 140 -13.91 -9.16 -32.24
C ASP A 140 -12.93 -9.96 -31.39
N VAL A 141 -12.47 -9.42 -30.25
CA VAL A 141 -11.47 -10.06 -29.38
C VAL A 141 -12.07 -10.48 -28.04
N LEU A 142 -12.85 -9.61 -27.39
CA LEU A 142 -13.47 -9.94 -26.10
C LEU A 142 -14.82 -10.67 -26.27
N HIS A 143 -15.33 -10.76 -27.51
CA HIS A 143 -16.56 -11.47 -27.86
C HIS A 143 -17.76 -11.05 -27.01
N THR A 144 -17.89 -9.75 -26.75
CA THR A 144 -18.95 -9.17 -25.92
C THR A 144 -19.26 -7.73 -26.33
N THR A 145 -20.04 -7.01 -25.50
CA THR A 145 -20.32 -5.57 -25.66
C THR A 145 -19.83 -4.80 -24.44
N ALA A 146 -19.56 -3.51 -24.62
CA ALA A 146 -19.19 -2.63 -23.51
C ALA A 146 -20.26 -2.63 -22.40
N VAL A 147 -21.54 -2.50 -22.78
CA VAL A 147 -22.70 -2.63 -21.89
C VAL A 147 -22.67 -3.95 -21.10
N GLY A 148 -22.41 -5.08 -21.77
CA GLY A 148 -22.36 -6.39 -21.11
C GLY A 148 -21.28 -6.45 -20.03
N ILE A 149 -20.09 -5.88 -20.30
CA ILE A 149 -19.00 -5.79 -19.31
C ILE A 149 -19.38 -4.86 -18.15
N VAL A 150 -19.98 -3.70 -18.44
CA VAL A 150 -20.42 -2.75 -17.41
C VAL A 150 -21.44 -3.39 -16.46
N GLU A 151 -22.47 -4.03 -17.00
CA GLU A 151 -23.48 -4.73 -16.21
C GLU A 151 -22.87 -5.84 -15.36
N LEU A 152 -21.97 -6.64 -15.94
CA LEU A 152 -21.28 -7.70 -15.21
C LEU A 152 -20.38 -7.13 -14.11
N ASN A 153 -19.65 -6.04 -14.36
CA ASN A 153 -18.80 -5.39 -13.36
C ASN A 153 -19.64 -4.90 -12.16
N ILE A 154 -20.77 -4.24 -12.42
CA ILE A 154 -21.67 -3.77 -11.36
C ILE A 154 -22.25 -4.96 -10.57
N ARG A 155 -22.83 -5.94 -11.25
CA ARG A 155 -23.52 -7.07 -10.59
C ARG A 155 -22.53 -7.97 -9.83
N LYS A 156 -21.37 -8.27 -10.44
CA LYS A 156 -20.40 -9.23 -9.90
C LYS A 156 -19.36 -8.56 -8.99
N ASN A 157 -18.60 -7.60 -9.51
CA ASN A 157 -17.48 -7.01 -8.78
C ASN A 157 -17.97 -6.05 -7.69
N LEU A 158 -19.00 -5.24 -7.95
CA LEU A 158 -19.49 -4.30 -6.93
C LEU A 158 -20.51 -4.95 -6.00
N LEU A 159 -21.69 -5.30 -6.51
CA LEU A 159 -22.80 -5.79 -5.67
C LEU A 159 -22.48 -7.15 -5.04
N GLY A 160 -21.93 -8.09 -5.81
CA GLY A 160 -21.52 -9.40 -5.30
C GLY A 160 -20.51 -9.29 -4.15
N THR A 161 -19.45 -8.48 -4.31
CA THR A 161 -18.46 -8.25 -3.25
C THR A 161 -19.05 -7.54 -2.04
N LEU A 162 -19.93 -6.55 -2.25
CA LEU A 162 -20.61 -5.85 -1.16
C LEU A 162 -21.42 -6.82 -0.30
N LEU A 163 -22.24 -7.66 -0.94
CA LEU A 163 -23.06 -8.67 -0.26
C LEU A 163 -22.22 -9.72 0.47
N ALA A 164 -21.04 -10.06 -0.07
CA ALA A 164 -20.10 -10.97 0.55
C ALA A 164 -19.30 -10.34 1.72
N GLY A 165 -19.47 -9.05 2.02
CA GLY A 165 -18.71 -8.35 3.06
C GLY A 165 -17.25 -8.07 2.67
N GLY A 166 -16.94 -8.02 1.38
CA GLY A 166 -15.59 -7.76 0.89
C GLY A 166 -15.10 -6.35 1.24
N ILE A 167 -13.86 -6.25 1.71
CA ILE A 167 -13.26 -4.97 2.14
C ILE A 167 -12.44 -4.40 0.98
N ARG A 168 -12.98 -3.38 0.31
CA ARG A 168 -12.30 -2.66 -0.80
C ARG A 168 -11.74 -3.61 -1.86
N SER A 169 -12.49 -4.66 -2.23
CA SER A 169 -12.02 -5.75 -3.10
C SER A 169 -12.98 -6.03 -4.26
N ALA A 170 -13.56 -4.97 -4.84
CA ALA A 170 -14.52 -5.06 -5.93
C ALA A 170 -13.79 -5.29 -7.28
N ASN A 171 -13.23 -6.49 -7.44
CA ASN A 171 -12.51 -6.91 -8.65
C ASN A 171 -12.77 -8.39 -8.96
N ALA A 172 -12.33 -8.84 -10.13
CA ALA A 172 -12.54 -10.23 -10.54
C ALA A 172 -11.48 -11.19 -10.00
N HIS A 173 -10.21 -10.91 -10.24
CA HIS A 173 -9.12 -11.83 -9.91
C HIS A 173 -7.74 -11.13 -9.81
N TYR A 174 -7.66 -9.93 -9.22
CA TYR A 174 -6.37 -9.21 -9.09
C TYR A 174 -5.29 -10.09 -8.44
N ALA A 175 -5.67 -10.90 -7.45
CA ALA A 175 -4.78 -11.83 -6.77
C ALA A 175 -4.06 -12.80 -7.73
N ASN A 176 -4.72 -13.28 -8.78
CA ASN A 176 -4.11 -14.24 -9.71
C ASN A 176 -2.95 -13.61 -10.48
N MET A 177 -3.16 -12.42 -11.04
CA MET A 177 -2.14 -11.71 -11.81
C MET A 177 -0.98 -11.27 -10.92
N LEU A 178 -1.32 -10.67 -9.77
CA LEU A 178 -0.33 -10.16 -8.82
C LEU A 178 0.51 -11.26 -8.20
N LEU A 179 -0.06 -12.44 -7.89
CA LEU A 179 0.72 -13.54 -7.34
C LEU A 179 1.81 -14.00 -8.32
N GLY A 180 1.45 -14.20 -9.60
CA GLY A 180 2.42 -14.53 -10.64
C GLY A 180 3.50 -13.46 -10.78
N PHE A 181 3.10 -12.19 -10.79
CA PHE A 181 4.01 -11.05 -10.85
C PHE A 181 4.96 -10.98 -9.64
N TYR A 182 4.42 -11.20 -8.43
CA TYR A 182 5.18 -11.15 -7.18
C TYR A 182 6.24 -12.24 -7.15
N LEU A 183 5.89 -13.48 -7.52
CA LEU A 183 6.85 -14.58 -7.60
C LEU A 183 7.92 -14.33 -8.66
N ALA A 184 7.53 -13.85 -9.85
CA ALA A 184 8.46 -13.58 -10.95
C ALA A 184 9.45 -12.44 -10.64
N THR A 185 9.04 -11.47 -9.82
CA THR A 185 9.86 -10.28 -9.47
C THR A 185 10.39 -10.33 -8.04
N GLY A 186 10.28 -11.49 -7.37
CA GLY A 186 10.82 -11.73 -6.03
C GLY A 186 10.22 -10.86 -4.94
N GLN A 187 8.95 -10.45 -5.05
CA GLN A 187 8.23 -9.77 -3.97
C GLN A 187 7.86 -10.76 -2.86
N ASP A 188 7.47 -10.25 -1.70
CA ASP A 188 6.91 -11.09 -0.63
C ASP A 188 5.47 -11.47 -1.01
N ALA A 189 5.27 -12.73 -1.39
CA ALA A 189 3.97 -13.25 -1.84
C ALA A 189 2.87 -13.12 -0.79
N ALA A 190 3.19 -13.05 0.51
CA ALA A 190 2.18 -12.89 1.55
C ALA A 190 1.53 -11.49 1.54
N ASN A 191 2.17 -10.49 0.93
CA ASN A 191 1.55 -9.19 0.70
C ASN A 191 0.42 -9.24 -0.34
N ILE A 192 0.12 -10.40 -0.94
CA ILE A 192 -1.04 -10.56 -1.82
C ILE A 192 -2.35 -10.20 -1.11
N ILE A 193 -2.44 -10.44 0.21
CA ILE A 193 -3.65 -10.21 1.01
C ILE A 193 -4.10 -8.74 0.94
N GLU A 194 -3.16 -7.80 0.99
CA GLU A 194 -3.47 -6.38 0.86
C GLU A 194 -3.30 -5.87 -0.58
N GLY A 195 -2.31 -6.38 -1.32
CA GLY A 195 -2.05 -5.98 -2.70
C GLY A 195 -3.20 -6.29 -3.65
N SER A 196 -3.97 -7.37 -3.39
CA SER A 196 -5.13 -7.72 -4.21
C SER A 196 -6.41 -6.97 -3.84
N GLN A 197 -6.38 -6.12 -2.80
CA GLN A 197 -7.48 -5.17 -2.58
C GLN A 197 -7.43 -4.13 -3.71
N GLY A 198 -8.60 -3.79 -4.23
CA GLY A 198 -8.73 -2.89 -5.36
C GLY A 198 -10.12 -2.93 -5.96
N VAL A 199 -10.39 -1.96 -6.82
CA VAL A 199 -11.69 -1.76 -7.46
C VAL A 199 -11.50 -1.72 -8.97
N THR A 200 -12.41 -2.37 -9.69
CA THR A 200 -12.53 -2.30 -11.14
C THR A 200 -13.67 -1.37 -11.53
N MET A 201 -13.39 -0.42 -12.42
CA MET A 201 -14.40 0.45 -13.03
C MET A 201 -14.55 0.08 -14.51
N ALA A 202 -15.79 0.08 -14.99
CA ALA A 202 -16.12 -0.10 -16.39
C ALA A 202 -17.22 0.89 -16.78
N GLU A 203 -17.08 1.55 -17.92
CA GLU A 203 -18.08 2.46 -18.49
C GLU A 203 -18.22 2.19 -19.99
N ASP A 204 -19.45 2.26 -20.49
CA ASP A 204 -19.71 2.27 -21.92
C ASP A 204 -19.65 3.72 -22.41
N ARG A 205 -18.79 3.99 -23.39
CA ARG A 205 -18.60 5.29 -24.02
C ARG A 205 -18.88 5.14 -25.50
N ASP A 206 -20.17 5.19 -25.84
CA ASP A 206 -20.65 5.00 -27.19
C ASP A 206 -20.14 3.69 -27.82
N GLY A 207 -20.23 2.58 -27.09
CA GLY A 207 -19.80 1.24 -27.50
C GLY A 207 -18.31 0.95 -27.32
N ASP A 208 -17.48 1.97 -27.07
CA ASP A 208 -16.12 1.78 -26.58
C ASP A 208 -16.15 1.50 -25.07
N LEU A 209 -15.31 0.60 -24.61
CA LEU A 209 -15.24 0.25 -23.19
C LEU A 209 -14.14 1.05 -22.51
N TYR A 210 -14.51 2.00 -21.67
CA TYR A 210 -13.57 2.53 -20.69
C TYR A 210 -13.45 1.53 -19.54
N PHE A 211 -12.20 1.17 -19.20
CA PHE A 211 -11.92 0.18 -18.16
C PHE A 211 -10.76 0.69 -17.29
N ALA A 212 -10.92 0.60 -15.97
CA ALA A 212 -9.89 1.03 -15.05
C ALA A 212 -9.74 0.08 -13.86
N CYS A 213 -8.50 -0.06 -13.40
CA CYS A 213 -8.13 -0.84 -12.22
C CYS A 213 -7.42 0.06 -11.21
N THR A 214 -7.98 0.15 -10.01
CA THR A 214 -7.38 0.89 -8.89
C THR A 214 -6.91 -0.08 -7.83
N LEU A 215 -5.61 -0.11 -7.56
CA LEU A 215 -4.96 -0.92 -6.54
C LEU A 215 -4.30 0.01 -5.52
N PRO A 216 -4.95 0.28 -4.38
CA PRO A 216 -4.48 1.27 -3.41
C PRO A 216 -3.27 0.81 -2.60
N ASN A 217 -2.99 -0.50 -2.58
CA ASN A 217 -2.12 -1.12 -1.58
C ASN A 217 -1.00 -2.02 -2.14
N LEU A 218 -0.43 -1.67 -3.30
CA LEU A 218 0.61 -2.50 -3.92
C LEU A 218 1.91 -2.46 -3.13
N ILE A 219 2.29 -3.60 -2.54
CA ILE A 219 3.54 -3.72 -1.80
C ILE A 219 4.62 -4.30 -2.71
N VAL A 220 5.42 -3.41 -3.28
CA VAL A 220 6.48 -3.78 -4.21
C VAL A 220 7.78 -3.04 -3.90
N GLY A 221 8.90 -3.66 -4.24
CA GLY A 221 10.21 -3.05 -4.25
C GLY A 221 11.11 -3.68 -5.32
N THR A 222 12.18 -2.99 -5.65
CA THR A 222 13.20 -3.47 -6.60
C THR A 222 14.50 -3.81 -5.91
N VAL A 223 14.73 -3.33 -4.68
CA VAL A 223 15.87 -3.73 -3.83
C VAL A 223 15.41 -4.45 -2.55
N GLY A 224 16.35 -5.16 -1.91
CA GLY A 224 16.12 -5.89 -0.67
C GLY A 224 15.97 -7.40 -0.85
N ASN A 225 15.32 -8.05 0.11
CA ASN A 225 15.22 -9.51 0.16
C ASN A 225 14.51 -10.07 -1.10
N GLY A 226 15.00 -11.21 -1.59
CA GLY A 226 14.49 -11.87 -2.80
C GLY A 226 14.99 -11.28 -4.12
N LYS A 227 15.60 -10.08 -4.10
CA LYS A 227 15.99 -9.37 -5.34
C LYS A 227 17.34 -9.78 -5.91
N GLY A 228 18.15 -10.51 -5.15
CA GLY A 228 19.45 -11.03 -5.60
C GLY A 228 19.38 -12.38 -6.32
N LEU A 229 18.19 -12.98 -6.47
CA LEU A 229 18.02 -14.22 -7.23
C LEU A 229 18.21 -13.94 -8.73
N GLY A 230 19.03 -14.74 -9.42
CA GLY A 230 19.43 -14.44 -10.81
C GLY A 230 18.25 -14.27 -11.80
N PHE A 231 17.18 -15.07 -11.66
CA PHE A 231 15.99 -14.92 -12.50
C PHE A 231 15.18 -13.65 -12.16
N VAL A 232 15.13 -13.26 -10.89
CA VAL A 232 14.48 -12.02 -10.45
C VAL A 232 15.23 -10.82 -10.98
N GLU A 233 16.56 -10.83 -10.91
CA GLU A 233 17.43 -9.80 -11.46
C GLU A 233 17.18 -9.60 -12.97
N THR A 234 17.12 -10.71 -13.70
CA THR A 234 16.82 -10.72 -15.15
C THR A 234 15.45 -10.11 -15.42
N ASN A 235 14.42 -10.52 -14.66
CA ASN A 235 13.06 -10.02 -14.85
C ASN A 235 12.95 -8.53 -14.54
N LEU A 236 13.50 -8.07 -13.42
CA LEU A 236 13.50 -6.65 -13.05
C LEU A 236 14.26 -5.80 -14.08
N THR A 237 15.38 -6.30 -14.61
CA THR A 237 16.13 -5.62 -15.69
C THR A 237 15.30 -5.52 -16.96
N ARG A 238 14.65 -6.60 -17.39
CA ARG A 238 13.75 -6.58 -18.57
C ARG A 238 12.57 -5.64 -18.41
N LEU A 239 12.09 -5.46 -17.18
CA LEU A 239 11.04 -4.49 -16.85
C LEU A 239 11.57 -3.06 -16.73
N GLY A 240 12.88 -2.81 -16.87
CA GLY A 240 13.51 -1.49 -16.73
C GLY A 240 13.51 -0.96 -15.29
N CYS A 241 13.50 -1.88 -14.32
CA CYS A 241 13.44 -1.59 -12.88
C CYS A 241 14.82 -1.69 -12.19
N ARG A 242 15.90 -1.69 -12.99
CA ARG A 242 17.32 -1.73 -12.59
C ARG A 242 18.13 -0.59 -13.16
N GLU A 243 17.46 0.43 -13.69
CA GLU A 243 18.13 1.59 -14.28
C GLU A 243 18.69 2.50 -13.19
N ASP A 244 19.73 3.25 -13.53
CA ASP A 244 20.22 4.33 -12.68
C ASP A 244 19.20 5.48 -12.69
N ARG A 245 18.53 5.67 -11.56
CA ARG A 245 17.39 6.59 -11.39
C ARG A 245 17.38 7.19 -9.99
N GLU A 246 16.59 8.25 -9.83
CA GLU A 246 16.29 8.80 -8.51
C GLU A 246 15.67 7.73 -7.59
N PRO A 247 16.06 7.68 -6.30
CA PRO A 247 15.56 6.68 -5.36
C PRO A 247 14.03 6.60 -5.34
N GLY A 248 13.52 5.39 -5.55
CA GLY A 248 12.09 5.07 -5.59
C GLY A 248 11.50 5.01 -6.99
N GLU A 249 12.13 5.58 -8.02
CA GLU A 249 11.59 5.52 -9.39
C GLU A 249 11.48 4.10 -9.94
N ASN A 250 12.45 3.24 -9.64
CA ASN A 250 12.39 1.84 -10.10
C ASN A 250 11.23 1.10 -9.43
N ALA A 251 11.00 1.31 -8.13
CA ALA A 251 9.84 0.74 -7.43
C ALA A 251 8.50 1.32 -7.89
N ARG A 252 8.44 2.63 -8.19
CA ARG A 252 7.25 3.26 -8.79
C ARG A 252 6.95 2.69 -10.17
N ARG A 253 7.97 2.52 -11.01
CA ARG A 253 7.86 1.85 -12.31
C ARG A 253 7.35 0.42 -12.17
N LEU A 254 7.90 -0.34 -11.23
CA LEU A 254 7.45 -1.70 -11.00
C LEU A 254 5.96 -1.75 -10.59
N ALA A 255 5.52 -0.81 -9.77
CA ALA A 255 4.13 -0.73 -9.31
C ALA A 255 3.14 -0.41 -10.43
N VAL A 256 3.51 0.43 -11.41
CA VAL A 256 2.62 0.73 -12.56
C VAL A 256 2.59 -0.38 -13.61
N ILE A 257 3.57 -1.30 -13.59
CA ILE A 257 3.59 -2.48 -14.44
C ILE A 257 2.78 -3.64 -13.81
N ALA A 258 2.79 -3.73 -12.48
CA ALA A 258 2.09 -4.75 -11.69
C ALA A 258 0.56 -4.66 -11.82
#